data_AF-A0A1H7ZJE4-F1
#
_entry.id   AF-A0A1H7ZJE4-F1
#
_cell.length_a   1.000
_cell.length_b   1.000
_cell.length_c   1.000
_cell.angle_alpha   90.00
_cell.angle_beta   90.00
_cell.angle_gamma   90.00
#
_symmetry.space_group_name_H-M   'P 1'
#
loop_
_entity.id
_entity.type
_entity.pdbx_description
1 polymer ?
#
loop_
_entity_poly.entity_id
_entity_poly.type
_entity_poly.pdbx_seq_one_letter_code
_entity_poly.pdbx_strand_id
1 'polypeptide(L)'
;MTPEQDKVIRSRLLNGADRWLDLDRQVPRGHVLAAALKARTTPAEVVERLSRLGHDVETGPLPRRVLPNDDILVSRELNGWPEWLRTDEPVAVQHVLRAAVVTGMTPAQVTLRLCALGYQVPDAPPDSAVEPGDAVLMSRALKGATMWLARDRKVPVGHVLAAAAVLSRSPVAVAERLTTLGYRVEEAGPWEVLPGDEVLVSRRVNAWPDWLSRTRPVPVDHVLRAAVVTGRTPADVTLRLCALGYQVPDAPPDSAVEPGDAVAMSRLLNGATMWLDCDLKVPVGHVLAAAAVVSRSPAAVAGRLTTLGYRVAEVGPCEVLPGDDVLVSRRLNGWPDWLSRGQRVSVEHVLRAAVATGRTPADVAGRLFALGYRIPDAPPDSAVEPDDRTLLSRWLDGEAPWLTPGDRVPPPHVRDAAKRLKRDPGDIMSRLKLFGYRM
;
A
#
# COMPACT_ATOMS: atom_id res chain seq x y z
N MET A 1 -14.73 35.24 10.10
CA MET A 1 -14.46 34.06 9.25
C MET A 1 -14.71 34.38 7.79
N THR A 2 -13.91 33.82 6.88
CA THR A 2 -14.04 33.98 5.42
C THR A 2 -14.99 32.92 4.83
N PRO A 3 -15.51 33.09 3.59
CA PRO A 3 -16.33 32.08 2.93
C PRO A 3 -15.65 30.71 2.79
N GLU A 4 -14.34 30.67 2.61
CA GLU A 4 -13.58 29.40 2.56
C GLU A 4 -13.51 28.73 3.94
N GLN A 5 -13.35 29.51 5.01
CA GLN A 5 -13.43 28.97 6.38
C GLN A 5 -14.84 28.44 6.68
N ASP A 6 -15.90 29.07 6.15
CA ASP A 6 -17.28 28.57 6.31
C ASP A 6 -17.45 27.19 5.67
N LYS A 7 -16.90 26.99 4.47
CA LYS A 7 -16.91 25.67 3.82
C LYS A 7 -16.22 24.64 4.71
N VAL A 8 -15.05 24.97 5.27
CA VAL A 8 -14.31 24.07 6.17
C VAL A 8 -15.17 23.69 7.38
N ILE A 9 -15.72 24.65 8.12
CA ILE A 9 -16.46 24.36 9.36
C ILE A 9 -17.81 23.67 9.10
N ARG A 10 -18.42 23.88 7.92
CA ARG A 10 -19.67 23.20 7.52
C ARG A 10 -19.45 21.81 6.94
N SER A 11 -18.26 21.51 6.43
CA SER A 11 -17.95 20.18 5.90
C SER A 11 -17.80 19.20 7.05
N ARG A 12 -18.47 18.04 6.99
CA ARG A 12 -18.38 17.01 8.04
C ARG A 12 -16.94 16.56 8.28
N LEU A 13 -16.11 16.55 7.23
CA LEU A 13 -14.71 16.12 7.27
C LEU A 13 -13.70 17.28 7.45
N LEU A 14 -14.15 18.52 7.65
CA LEU A 14 -13.29 19.70 7.82
C LEU A 14 -12.29 19.94 6.67
N ASN A 15 -12.67 19.57 5.45
CA ASN A 15 -11.87 19.67 4.23
C ASN A 15 -12.41 20.74 3.25
N GLY A 16 -13.55 21.36 3.57
CA GLY A 16 -14.21 22.34 2.69
C GLY A 16 -14.93 21.73 1.48
N ALA A 17 -15.03 20.39 1.40
CA ALA A 17 -15.58 19.67 0.26
C ALA A 17 -16.40 18.43 0.69
N ASP A 18 -17.54 18.21 0.03
CA ASP A 18 -18.45 17.08 0.22
C ASP A 18 -19.03 16.91 1.65
N ARG A 19 -20.24 16.30 1.71
CA ARG A 19 -20.95 15.94 2.96
C ARG A 19 -21.00 17.06 4.00
N TRP A 20 -21.83 18.06 3.72
CA TRP A 20 -22.16 19.12 4.68
C TRP A 20 -22.76 18.54 5.97
N LEU A 21 -22.55 19.25 7.08
CA LEU A 21 -23.27 19.01 8.32
C LEU A 21 -24.79 19.05 8.04
N ASP A 22 -25.49 18.12 8.65
CA ASP A 22 -26.95 18.04 8.61
C ASP A 22 -27.52 19.15 9.51
N LEU A 23 -28.46 19.94 8.99
CA LEU A 23 -29.07 21.05 9.75
C LEU A 23 -29.97 20.54 10.88
N ASP A 24 -30.52 19.34 10.71
CA ASP A 24 -31.43 18.72 11.68
C ASP A 24 -30.69 17.98 12.80
N ARG A 25 -29.35 17.96 12.75
CA ARG A 25 -28.51 17.33 13.78
C ARG A 25 -27.69 18.38 14.49
N GLN A 26 -27.74 18.32 15.82
CA GLN A 26 -26.84 19.11 16.65
C GLN A 26 -25.38 18.82 16.31
N VAL A 27 -24.61 19.88 16.11
CA VAL A 27 -23.18 19.80 15.82
C VAL A 27 -22.43 19.43 17.11
N PRO A 28 -21.73 18.29 17.13
CA PRO A 28 -21.06 17.80 18.33
C PRO A 28 -19.87 18.67 18.71
N ARG A 29 -19.58 18.79 20.01
CA ARG A 29 -18.46 19.59 20.53
C ARG A 29 -17.12 19.27 19.87
N GLY A 30 -16.79 17.99 19.66
CA GLY A 30 -15.54 17.61 19.00
C GLY A 30 -15.37 18.22 17.60
N HIS A 31 -16.47 18.37 16.84
CA HIS A 31 -16.45 19.04 15.54
C HIS A 31 -16.08 20.51 15.68
N VAL A 32 -16.66 21.22 16.64
CA VAL A 32 -16.38 22.64 16.91
C VAL A 32 -14.89 22.83 17.25
N LEU A 33 -14.33 21.97 18.11
CA LEU A 33 -12.93 22.04 18.51
C LEU A 33 -11.98 21.77 17.34
N ALA A 34 -12.25 20.73 16.54
CA ALA A 34 -11.43 20.42 15.37
C ALA A 34 -11.56 21.49 14.27
N ALA A 35 -12.77 22.01 14.06
CA ALA A 35 -13.04 23.14 13.15
C ALA A 35 -12.26 24.39 13.56
N ALA A 36 -12.23 24.73 14.86
CA ALA A 36 -11.49 25.85 15.39
C ALA A 36 -9.98 25.71 15.10
N LEU A 37 -9.43 24.51 15.28
CA LEU A 37 -8.02 24.22 14.99
C LEU A 37 -7.70 24.38 13.50
N LYS A 38 -8.52 23.82 12.61
CA LYS A 38 -8.32 23.89 11.15
C LYS A 38 -8.51 25.31 10.60
N ALA A 39 -9.52 26.03 11.09
CA ALA A 39 -9.80 27.41 10.68
C ALA A 39 -8.87 28.43 11.36
N ARG A 40 -8.06 28.01 12.34
CA ARG A 40 -7.18 28.86 13.16
C ARG A 40 -7.94 30.00 13.86
N THR A 41 -9.07 29.66 14.47
CA THR A 41 -9.99 30.58 15.13
C THR A 41 -10.38 30.00 16.51
N THR A 42 -11.14 30.73 17.32
CA THR A 42 -11.58 30.23 18.62
C THR A 42 -12.83 29.34 18.50
N PRO A 43 -13.06 28.39 19.42
CA PRO A 43 -14.31 27.61 19.44
C PRO A 43 -15.57 28.48 19.49
N ALA A 44 -15.55 29.58 20.25
CA ALA A 44 -16.67 30.50 20.34
C ALA A 44 -17.04 31.14 18.99
N GLU A 45 -16.05 31.56 18.20
CA GLU A 45 -16.29 32.09 16.85
C GLU A 45 -16.85 31.03 15.91
N VAL A 46 -16.40 29.77 16.04
CA VAL A 46 -16.97 28.65 15.26
C VAL A 46 -18.43 28.42 15.61
N VAL A 47 -18.79 28.39 16.90
CA VAL A 47 -20.19 28.25 17.35
C VAL A 47 -21.04 29.38 16.80
N GLU A 48 -20.63 30.63 17.03
CA GLU A 48 -21.36 31.81 16.57
C GLU A 48 -21.54 31.80 15.04
N ARG A 49 -20.52 31.33 14.30
CA ARG A 49 -20.60 31.22 12.85
C ARG A 49 -21.55 30.11 12.41
N LEU A 50 -21.46 28.92 13.01
CA LEU A 50 -22.35 27.79 12.70
C LEU A 50 -23.81 28.12 13.01
N SER A 51 -24.10 28.77 14.13
CA SER A 51 -25.46 29.22 14.48
C SER A 51 -26.02 30.23 13.48
N ARG A 52 -25.21 31.20 13.02
CA ARG A 52 -25.61 32.12 11.94
C ARG A 52 -25.88 31.42 10.61
N LEU A 53 -25.27 30.26 10.39
CA LEU A 53 -25.46 29.43 9.20
C LEU A 53 -26.63 28.44 9.38
N GLY A 54 -27.38 28.52 10.49
CA GLY A 54 -28.57 27.72 10.75
C GLY A 54 -28.32 26.37 11.42
N HIS A 55 -27.09 26.08 11.87
CA HIS A 55 -26.79 24.84 12.57
C HIS A 55 -27.09 24.97 14.07
N ASP A 56 -27.75 23.97 14.65
CA ASP A 56 -27.81 23.79 16.10
C ASP A 56 -26.46 23.26 16.60
N VAL A 57 -25.88 23.85 17.64
CA VAL A 57 -24.56 23.49 18.15
C VAL A 57 -24.68 23.12 19.62
N GLU A 58 -24.04 22.02 19.99
CA GLU A 58 -24.02 21.56 21.38
C GLU A 58 -23.52 22.68 22.32
N THR A 59 -24.34 23.02 23.32
CA THR A 59 -24.07 24.14 24.23
C THR A 59 -23.26 23.67 25.44
N GLY A 60 -22.37 24.54 25.94
CA GLY A 60 -21.54 24.28 27.11
C GLY A 60 -20.32 25.19 27.19
N PRO A 61 -19.58 25.16 28.31
CA PRO A 61 -18.34 25.90 28.44
C PRO A 61 -17.31 25.36 27.44
N LEU A 62 -16.86 26.23 26.53
CA LEU A 62 -15.81 25.93 25.57
C LEU A 62 -14.47 26.53 26.02
N PRO A 63 -13.34 25.88 25.73
CA PRO A 63 -12.03 26.43 26.02
C PRO A 63 -11.80 27.70 25.18
N ARG A 64 -11.09 28.68 25.73
CA ARG A 64 -10.72 29.90 24.99
C ARG A 64 -9.82 29.62 23.79
N ARG A 65 -9.00 28.57 23.87
CA ARG A 65 -8.03 28.16 22.84
C ARG A 65 -7.97 26.65 22.70
N VAL A 66 -7.89 26.20 21.46
CA VAL A 66 -7.53 24.83 21.09
C VAL A 66 -6.02 24.71 20.96
N LEU A 67 -5.48 23.57 21.38
CA LEU A 67 -4.07 23.21 21.30
C LEU A 67 -3.85 22.22 20.16
N PRO A 68 -2.61 22.06 19.67
CA PRO A 68 -2.25 20.94 18.81
C PRO A 68 -2.68 19.61 19.46
N ASN A 69 -3.22 18.70 18.66
CA ASN A 69 -3.74 17.37 19.05
C ASN A 69 -5.09 17.35 19.77
N ASP A 70 -5.74 18.48 20.07
CA ASP A 70 -7.08 18.44 20.67
C ASP A 70 -8.09 17.70 19.79
N ASP A 71 -8.00 17.86 18.46
CA ASP A 71 -8.81 17.14 17.49
C ASP A 71 -8.59 15.61 17.56
N ILE A 72 -7.35 15.18 17.80
CA ILE A 72 -7.00 13.79 18.05
C ILE A 72 -7.63 13.31 19.36
N LEU A 73 -7.47 14.06 20.45
CA LEU A 73 -7.97 13.68 21.79
C LEU A 73 -9.49 13.48 21.81
N VAL A 74 -10.24 14.31 21.07
CA VAL A 74 -11.71 14.28 21.06
C VAL A 74 -12.32 13.37 20.00
N SER A 75 -11.50 12.76 19.13
CA SER A 75 -11.93 11.76 18.16
C SER A 75 -11.89 10.37 18.78
N ARG A 76 -12.98 9.59 18.68
CA ARG A 76 -13.08 8.22 19.26
C ARG A 76 -11.97 7.28 18.78
N GLU A 77 -11.53 7.48 17.55
CA GLU A 77 -10.49 6.67 16.89
C GLU A 77 -9.11 7.35 16.90
N LEU A 78 -8.95 8.46 17.62
CA LEU A 78 -7.66 9.16 17.81
C LEU A 78 -6.97 9.49 16.49
N ASN A 79 -7.75 9.91 15.49
CA ASN A 79 -7.25 10.21 14.15
C ASN A 79 -7.56 11.65 13.72
N GLY A 80 -8.29 12.42 14.54
CA GLY A 80 -8.74 13.78 14.21
C GLY A 80 -9.89 13.83 13.20
N TRP A 81 -10.52 12.69 12.90
CA TRP A 81 -11.66 12.59 12.00
C TRP A 81 -12.98 12.48 12.78
N PRO A 82 -14.12 12.74 12.11
CA PRO A 82 -15.45 12.62 12.72
C PRO A 82 -15.72 11.23 13.29
N GLU A 83 -16.69 11.18 14.19
CA GLU A 83 -16.86 10.19 15.29
C GLU A 83 -16.24 10.72 16.58
N TRP A 84 -16.73 11.88 16.98
CA TRP A 84 -16.31 12.57 18.19
C TRP A 84 -16.81 11.85 19.44
N LEU A 85 -16.05 11.97 20.52
CA LEU A 85 -16.50 11.60 21.85
C LEU A 85 -17.81 12.33 22.17
N ARG A 86 -18.68 11.68 22.92
CA ARG A 86 -19.88 12.33 23.44
C ARG A 86 -19.57 12.97 24.79
N THR A 87 -20.20 14.11 25.07
CA THR A 87 -19.98 14.88 26.30
C THR A 87 -20.91 14.46 27.44
N ASP A 88 -21.99 13.75 27.13
CA ASP A 88 -22.95 13.17 28.06
C ASP A 88 -22.51 11.80 28.62
N GLU A 89 -21.41 11.26 28.11
CA GLU A 89 -20.84 9.98 28.53
C GLU A 89 -19.43 10.20 29.12
N PRO A 90 -19.11 9.57 30.28
CA PRO A 90 -17.75 9.56 30.78
C PRO A 90 -16.78 8.93 29.78
N VAL A 91 -15.65 9.59 29.54
CA VAL A 91 -14.57 9.10 28.68
C VAL A 91 -13.96 7.89 29.34
N ALA A 92 -14.01 6.75 28.65
CA ALA A 92 -13.47 5.51 29.16
C ALA A 92 -11.95 5.61 29.39
N VAL A 93 -11.44 5.03 30.49
CA VAL A 93 -10.01 5.00 30.85
C VAL A 93 -9.13 4.50 29.69
N GLN A 94 -9.62 3.55 28.91
CA GLN A 94 -8.90 3.01 27.76
C GLN A 94 -8.69 4.05 26.65
N HIS A 95 -9.60 5.01 26.50
CA HIS A 95 -9.40 6.14 25.59
C HIS A 95 -8.25 7.03 26.04
N VAL A 96 -8.16 7.30 27.35
CA VAL A 96 -7.07 8.10 27.94
C VAL A 96 -5.71 7.46 27.71
N LEU A 97 -5.58 6.14 27.98
CA LEU A 97 -4.34 5.41 27.76
C LEU A 97 -3.92 5.42 26.28
N ARG A 98 -4.87 5.15 25.37
CA ARG A 98 -4.61 5.18 23.93
C ARG A 98 -4.23 6.58 23.46
N ALA A 99 -4.91 7.62 23.93
CA ALA A 99 -4.61 9.01 23.60
C ALA A 99 -3.21 9.39 24.07
N ALA A 100 -2.81 8.99 25.28
CA ALA A 100 -1.47 9.20 25.81
C ALA A 100 -0.39 8.60 24.90
N VAL A 101 -0.60 7.35 24.47
CA VAL A 101 0.28 6.65 23.52
C VAL A 101 0.35 7.39 22.17
N VAL A 102 -0.78 7.82 21.62
CA VAL A 102 -0.84 8.44 20.28
C VAL A 102 -0.25 9.85 20.28
N THR A 103 -0.46 10.64 21.33
CA THR A 103 -0.01 12.03 21.40
C THR A 103 1.34 12.21 22.10
N GLY A 104 1.86 11.16 22.75
CA GLY A 104 3.06 11.23 23.59
C GLY A 104 2.85 11.97 24.92
N MET A 105 1.61 12.30 25.27
CA MET A 105 1.26 12.90 26.55
C MET A 105 1.17 11.84 27.65
N THR A 106 1.30 12.23 28.91
CA THR A 106 0.99 11.31 30.01
C THR A 106 -0.52 11.14 30.18
N PRO A 107 -1.01 10.01 30.72
CA PRO A 107 -2.44 9.85 31.02
C PRO A 107 -3.02 10.95 31.90
N ALA A 108 -2.27 11.48 32.87
CA ALA A 108 -2.69 12.63 33.67
C ALA A 108 -2.87 13.89 32.81
N GLN A 109 -1.94 14.17 31.89
CA GLN A 109 -2.03 15.31 30.98
C GLN A 109 -3.22 15.18 30.02
N VAL A 110 -3.47 13.98 29.48
CA VAL A 110 -4.63 13.70 28.62
C VAL A 110 -5.93 13.93 29.38
N THR A 111 -6.02 13.41 30.60
CA THR A 111 -7.20 13.57 31.48
C THR A 111 -7.48 15.04 31.75
N LEU A 112 -6.46 15.77 32.21
CA LEU A 112 -6.56 17.21 32.45
C LEU A 112 -7.01 17.96 31.19
N ARG A 113 -6.46 17.58 30.02
CA ARG A 113 -6.82 18.23 28.77
C ARG A 113 -8.26 17.95 28.36
N LEU A 114 -8.71 16.70 28.41
CA LEU A 114 -10.09 16.33 28.10
C LEU A 114 -11.09 17.01 29.03
N CYS A 115 -10.80 17.12 30.33
CA CYS A 115 -11.59 17.90 31.27
C CYS A 115 -11.66 19.39 30.89
N ALA A 116 -10.54 19.98 30.46
CA ALA A 116 -10.51 21.38 29.99
C ALA A 116 -11.28 21.59 28.66
N LEU A 117 -11.42 20.54 27.84
CA LEU A 117 -12.29 20.50 26.66
C LEU A 117 -13.76 20.22 27.04
N GLY A 118 -14.03 20.03 28.33
CA GLY A 118 -15.34 19.84 28.93
C GLY A 118 -15.93 18.43 28.75
N TYR A 119 -15.07 17.42 28.56
CA TYR A 119 -15.45 16.01 28.66
C TYR A 119 -15.32 15.54 30.11
N GLN A 120 -16.20 14.63 30.51
CA GLN A 120 -16.11 13.97 31.81
C GLN A 120 -15.11 12.84 31.71
N VAL A 121 -14.02 12.87 32.47
CA VAL A 121 -13.08 11.76 32.54
C VAL A 121 -13.07 11.25 33.98
N PRO A 122 -13.36 9.95 34.23
CA PRO A 122 -13.14 9.34 35.53
C PRO A 122 -11.67 9.45 35.97
N ASP A 123 -11.37 9.08 37.22
CA ASP A 123 -10.01 9.18 37.81
C ASP A 123 -8.89 8.85 36.82
N ALA A 124 -7.89 9.74 36.77
CA ALA A 124 -6.76 9.58 35.86
C ALA A 124 -6.02 8.27 36.18
N PRO A 125 -5.80 7.39 35.18
CA PRO A 125 -4.94 6.25 35.41
C PRO A 125 -3.51 6.73 35.68
N PRO A 126 -2.70 5.98 36.45
CA PRO A 126 -1.33 6.38 36.75
C PRO A 126 -0.50 6.44 35.46
N ASP A 127 0.53 7.29 35.43
CA ASP A 127 1.36 7.43 34.23
C ASP A 127 2.08 6.13 33.84
N SER A 128 2.38 5.27 34.82
CA SER A 128 2.90 3.92 34.62
C SER A 128 1.93 2.96 33.94
N ALA A 129 0.66 3.33 33.77
CA ALA A 129 -0.32 2.53 33.05
C ALA A 129 -0.05 2.46 31.55
N VAL A 130 0.81 3.33 30.99
CA VAL A 130 1.29 3.24 29.59
C VAL A 130 2.67 2.59 29.57
N GLU A 131 2.82 1.55 28.74
CA GLU A 131 4.07 0.81 28.61
C GLU A 131 4.82 1.20 27.33
N PRO A 132 6.17 1.19 27.36
CA PRO A 132 6.95 1.20 26.13
C PRO A 132 6.50 0.05 25.21
N GLY A 133 6.10 0.38 23.99
CA GLY A 133 5.62 -0.60 23.00
C GLY A 133 4.11 -0.60 22.79
N ASP A 134 3.29 0.07 23.61
CA ASP A 134 1.85 0.16 23.37
C ASP A 134 1.50 0.77 22.01
N ALA A 135 2.27 1.76 21.57
CA ALA A 135 2.11 2.34 20.24
C ALA A 135 2.27 1.28 19.15
N VAL A 136 3.25 0.38 19.31
CA VAL A 136 3.52 -0.72 18.38
C VAL A 136 2.33 -1.67 18.40
N LEU A 137 1.87 -2.09 19.58
CA LEU A 137 0.71 -2.97 19.74
C LEU A 137 -0.55 -2.44 19.06
N MET A 138 -0.81 -1.14 19.20
CA MET A 138 -2.01 -0.49 18.68
C MET A 138 -1.97 -0.19 17.18
N SER A 139 -0.77 -0.10 16.59
CA SER A 139 -0.62 0.18 15.16
C SER A 139 -0.83 -1.10 14.37
N ARG A 140 -1.70 -1.07 13.35
CA ARG A 140 -1.95 -2.23 12.48
C ARG A 140 -0.67 -2.83 11.92
N ALA A 141 0.30 -1.98 11.54
CA ALA A 141 1.56 -2.37 10.93
C ALA A 141 2.69 -2.59 11.94
N LEU A 142 2.42 -2.53 13.25
CA LEU A 142 3.41 -2.71 14.32
C LEU A 142 4.58 -1.73 14.24
N LYS A 143 4.35 -0.51 13.71
CA LYS A 143 5.39 0.52 13.52
C LYS A 143 5.35 1.64 14.56
N GLY A 144 4.42 1.56 15.51
CA GLY A 144 4.24 2.63 16.50
C GLY A 144 3.64 3.92 15.95
N ALA A 145 3.24 3.95 14.68
CA ALA A 145 2.81 5.17 14.01
C ALA A 145 1.68 4.91 13.02
N THR A 146 0.61 5.70 13.12
CA THR A 146 -0.56 5.73 12.22
C THR A 146 -1.28 4.38 12.04
N MET A 147 -2.45 4.41 11.39
CA MET A 147 -3.27 3.22 11.09
C MET A 147 -3.56 2.36 12.34
N TRP A 148 -4.19 2.96 13.34
CA TRP A 148 -4.54 2.26 14.57
C TRP A 148 -5.51 1.11 14.31
N LEU A 149 -5.46 0.08 15.15
CA LEU A 149 -6.46 -0.98 15.18
C LEU A 149 -7.85 -0.38 15.44
N ALA A 150 -8.84 -0.90 14.73
CA ALA A 150 -10.24 -0.51 14.91
C ALA A 150 -10.82 -1.16 16.18
N ARG A 151 -11.56 -0.41 16.98
CA ARG A 151 -12.09 -0.88 18.27
C ARG A 151 -13.31 -1.80 18.15
N ASP A 152 -14.10 -1.58 17.11
CA ASP A 152 -15.34 -2.31 16.84
C ASP A 152 -15.09 -3.75 16.36
N ARG A 153 -13.84 -4.06 16.00
CA ARG A 153 -13.42 -5.37 15.51
C ARG A 153 -12.56 -6.08 16.54
N LYS A 154 -12.68 -7.41 16.58
CA LYS A 154 -11.74 -8.22 17.33
C LYS A 154 -10.37 -8.12 16.68
N VAL A 155 -9.33 -7.93 17.50
CA VAL A 155 -7.94 -7.99 17.08
C VAL A 155 -7.63 -9.44 16.75
N PRO A 156 -7.27 -9.73 15.49
CA PRO A 156 -7.03 -11.10 15.06
C PRO A 156 -5.77 -11.64 15.71
N VAL A 157 -5.78 -12.95 16.00
CA VAL A 157 -4.64 -13.66 16.60
C VAL A 157 -3.32 -13.48 15.85
N GLY A 158 -3.33 -13.38 14.52
CA GLY A 158 -2.12 -13.13 13.73
C GLY A 158 -1.45 -11.79 14.06
N HIS A 159 -2.24 -10.76 14.41
CA HIS A 159 -1.69 -9.50 14.91
C HIS A 159 -1.00 -9.69 16.26
N VAL A 160 -1.61 -10.47 17.16
CA VAL A 160 -1.05 -10.78 18.49
C VAL A 160 0.26 -11.55 18.36
N LEU A 161 0.31 -12.55 17.48
CA LEU A 161 1.52 -13.32 17.19
C LEU A 161 2.63 -12.45 16.60
N ALA A 162 2.30 -11.60 15.62
CA ALA A 162 3.28 -10.69 15.03
C ALA A 162 3.80 -9.66 16.05
N ALA A 163 2.92 -9.10 16.87
CA ALA A 163 3.29 -8.19 17.95
C ALA A 163 4.16 -8.86 19.02
N ALA A 164 3.85 -10.12 19.37
CA ALA A 164 4.65 -10.94 20.27
C ALA A 164 6.07 -11.13 19.75
N ALA A 165 6.24 -11.45 18.46
CA ALA A 165 7.55 -11.55 17.81
C ALA A 165 8.31 -10.21 17.88
N VAL A 166 7.68 -9.11 17.45
CA VAL A 166 8.32 -7.77 17.38
C VAL A 166 8.76 -7.27 18.75
N LEU A 167 7.95 -7.50 19.78
CA LEU A 167 8.20 -6.99 21.13
C LEU A 167 8.89 -8.01 22.04
N SER A 168 9.19 -9.21 21.55
CA SER A 168 9.74 -10.31 22.35
C SER A 168 8.90 -10.61 23.62
N ARG A 169 7.56 -10.62 23.45
CA ARG A 169 6.59 -10.93 24.52
C ARG A 169 5.82 -12.21 24.18
N SER A 170 5.22 -12.85 25.18
CA SER A 170 4.30 -13.96 24.90
C SER A 170 2.99 -13.45 24.26
N PRO A 171 2.33 -14.25 23.40
CA PRO A 171 1.02 -13.90 22.84
C PRO A 171 -0.03 -13.58 23.89
N VAL A 172 -0.02 -14.31 25.01
CA VAL A 172 -0.93 -14.07 26.15
C VAL A 172 -0.70 -12.67 26.73
N ALA A 173 0.54 -12.30 27.02
CA ALA A 173 0.86 -10.99 27.57
C ALA A 173 0.50 -9.85 26.59
N VAL A 174 0.65 -10.07 25.28
CA VAL A 174 0.21 -9.10 24.26
C VAL A 174 -1.31 -8.98 24.23
N ALA A 175 -2.04 -10.09 24.30
CA ALA A 175 -3.51 -10.09 24.29
C ALA A 175 -4.09 -9.42 25.56
N GLU A 176 -3.52 -9.71 26.73
CA GLU A 176 -3.87 -9.05 27.99
C GLU A 176 -3.60 -7.55 27.90
N ARG A 177 -2.45 -7.15 27.36
CA ARG A 177 -2.10 -5.73 27.22
C ARG A 177 -3.06 -5.00 26.28
N LEU A 178 -3.37 -5.58 25.13
CA LEU A 178 -4.38 -5.02 24.20
C LEU A 178 -5.77 -4.93 24.85
N THR A 179 -6.14 -5.90 25.69
CA THR A 179 -7.41 -5.88 26.44
C THR A 179 -7.44 -4.73 27.45
N THR A 180 -6.35 -4.51 28.19
CA THR A 180 -6.19 -3.35 29.09
C THR A 180 -6.31 -2.03 28.34
N LEU A 181 -5.77 -1.96 27.11
CA LEU A 181 -5.90 -0.81 26.21
C LEU A 181 -7.30 -0.69 25.55
N GLY A 182 -8.25 -1.57 25.90
CA GLY A 182 -9.65 -1.49 25.48
C GLY A 182 -9.97 -2.12 24.13
N TYR A 183 -9.09 -2.98 23.63
CA TYR A 183 -9.35 -3.79 22.44
C TYR A 183 -10.02 -5.11 22.79
N ARG A 184 -10.90 -5.58 21.91
CA ARG A 184 -11.40 -6.96 21.98
C ARG A 184 -10.40 -7.83 21.25
N VAL A 185 -9.80 -8.82 21.89
CA VAL A 185 -8.78 -9.69 21.26
C VAL A 185 -9.37 -11.08 21.03
N GLU A 186 -9.02 -11.72 19.92
CA GLU A 186 -9.26 -13.16 19.77
C GLU A 186 -8.44 -13.95 20.79
N GLU A 187 -8.95 -15.11 21.23
CA GLU A 187 -8.28 -15.91 22.24
C GLU A 187 -6.89 -16.35 21.78
N ALA A 188 -5.87 -15.91 22.53
CA ALA A 188 -4.48 -16.26 22.33
C ALA A 188 -4.09 -17.44 23.22
N GLY A 189 -3.54 -18.49 22.64
CA GLY A 189 -2.99 -19.62 23.36
C GLY A 189 -1.57 -19.35 23.86
N PRO A 190 -1.03 -20.23 24.71
CA PRO A 190 0.34 -20.15 25.24
C PRO A 190 1.37 -20.59 24.19
N TRP A 191 1.28 -20.07 22.98
CA TRP A 191 2.19 -20.45 21.89
C TRP A 191 3.55 -19.79 22.08
N GLU A 192 4.60 -20.56 21.87
CA GLU A 192 5.92 -20.02 21.62
C GLU A 192 5.93 -19.35 20.25
N VAL A 193 6.41 -18.11 20.16
CA VAL A 193 6.54 -17.37 18.89
C VAL A 193 8.01 -17.27 18.52
N LEU A 194 8.33 -17.64 17.29
CA LEU A 194 9.68 -17.63 16.74
C LEU A 194 9.81 -16.49 15.72
N PRO A 195 11.03 -15.96 15.51
CA PRO A 195 11.27 -15.01 14.42
C PRO A 195 10.81 -15.55 13.07
N GLY A 196 10.05 -14.74 12.33
CA GLY A 196 9.52 -15.09 11.01
C GLY A 196 8.09 -15.66 11.03
N ASP A 197 7.52 -15.98 12.19
CA ASP A 197 6.12 -16.44 12.26
C ASP A 197 5.12 -15.39 11.79
N GLU A 198 5.45 -14.10 11.96
CA GLU A 198 4.65 -12.99 11.45
C GLU A 198 4.47 -13.06 9.93
N VAL A 199 5.45 -13.63 9.21
CA VAL A 199 5.36 -13.88 7.78
C VAL A 199 4.38 -15.02 7.50
N LEU A 200 4.44 -16.10 8.29
CA LEU A 200 3.57 -17.27 8.13
C LEU A 200 2.10 -16.94 8.39
N VAL A 201 1.80 -16.10 9.37
CA VAL A 201 0.40 -15.79 9.74
C VAL A 201 -0.21 -14.64 8.93
N SER A 202 0.59 -13.95 8.12
CA SER A 202 0.11 -12.94 7.17
C SER A 202 -0.36 -13.62 5.89
N ARG A 203 -1.61 -13.38 5.48
CA ARG A 203 -2.23 -13.96 4.27
C ARG A 203 -1.37 -13.77 3.02
N ARG A 204 -0.68 -12.64 2.94
CA ARG A 204 0.18 -12.23 1.82
C ARG A 204 1.66 -12.58 2.02
N VAL A 205 1.99 -13.36 3.05
CA VAL A 205 3.35 -13.82 3.39
C VAL A 205 4.40 -12.71 3.35
N ASN A 206 4.08 -11.57 3.95
CA ASN A 206 4.91 -10.38 3.93
C ASN A 206 4.96 -9.64 5.27
N ALA A 207 4.45 -10.24 6.34
CA ALA A 207 4.31 -9.64 7.67
C ALA A 207 3.46 -8.35 7.70
N TRP A 208 2.71 -8.04 6.63
CA TRP A 208 1.81 -6.89 6.61
C TRP A 208 0.41 -7.25 7.13
N PRO A 209 -0.37 -6.23 7.56
CA PRO A 209 -1.64 -6.43 8.24
C PRO A 209 -2.72 -6.92 7.27
N ASP A 210 -2.87 -8.24 7.20
CA ASP A 210 -3.97 -8.99 6.59
C ASP A 210 -3.78 -10.44 7.05
N TRP A 211 -4.29 -10.75 8.24
CA TRP A 211 -3.92 -11.96 8.98
C TRP A 211 -4.81 -13.15 8.58
N LEU A 212 -4.23 -14.35 8.54
CA LEU A 212 -4.99 -15.57 8.36
C LEU A 212 -6.04 -15.73 9.48
N SER A 213 -7.20 -16.25 9.11
CA SER A 213 -8.26 -16.61 10.06
C SER A 213 -8.00 -18.01 10.63
N ARG A 214 -8.09 -18.18 11.95
CA ARG A 214 -7.97 -19.49 12.60
C ARG A 214 -9.20 -20.38 12.45
N THR A 215 -10.36 -19.81 12.14
CA THR A 215 -11.62 -20.56 11.99
C THR A 215 -11.80 -21.14 10.59
N ARG A 216 -10.88 -20.84 9.67
CA ARG A 216 -10.85 -21.39 8.32
C ARG A 216 -9.55 -22.19 8.16
N PRO A 217 -9.59 -23.33 7.49
CA PRO A 217 -8.37 -24.03 7.13
C PRO A 217 -7.45 -23.14 6.29
N VAL A 218 -6.14 -23.21 6.56
CA VAL A 218 -5.12 -22.51 5.79
C VAL A 218 -5.06 -23.12 4.40
N PRO A 219 -5.20 -22.31 3.33
CA PRO A 219 -5.10 -22.81 1.97
C PRO A 219 -3.72 -23.42 1.68
N VAL A 220 -3.68 -24.53 0.93
CA VAL A 220 -2.42 -25.20 0.54
C VAL A 220 -1.50 -24.24 -0.23
N ASP A 221 -2.06 -23.38 -1.08
CA ASP A 221 -1.29 -22.37 -1.80
C ASP A 221 -0.57 -21.38 -0.87
N HIS A 222 -1.17 -21.05 0.27
CA HIS A 222 -0.52 -20.20 1.26
C HIS A 222 0.69 -20.93 1.88
N VAL A 223 0.56 -22.21 2.23
CA VAL A 223 1.68 -23.02 2.76
C VAL A 223 2.84 -23.05 1.78
N LEU A 224 2.57 -23.30 0.49
CA LEU A 224 3.61 -23.31 -0.54
C LEU A 224 4.28 -21.94 -0.69
N ARG A 225 3.50 -20.85 -0.72
CA ARG A 225 4.06 -19.50 -0.79
C ARG A 225 4.92 -19.20 0.45
N ALA A 226 4.45 -19.53 1.65
CA ALA A 226 5.18 -19.32 2.89
C ALA A 226 6.49 -20.12 2.91
N ALA A 227 6.49 -21.35 2.42
CA ALA A 227 7.69 -22.19 2.28
C ALA A 227 8.72 -21.52 1.37
N VAL A 228 8.30 -21.06 0.19
CA VAL A 228 9.16 -20.32 -0.75
C VAL A 228 9.73 -19.04 -0.13
N VAL A 229 8.88 -18.23 0.52
CA VAL A 229 9.29 -16.93 1.08
C VAL A 229 10.24 -17.08 2.26
N THR A 230 10.03 -18.08 3.11
CA THR A 230 10.83 -18.29 4.32
C THR A 230 12.01 -19.24 4.12
N GLY A 231 12.13 -19.89 2.95
CA GLY A 231 13.14 -20.91 2.69
C GLY A 231 12.94 -22.19 3.52
N ARG A 232 11.74 -22.41 4.05
CA ARG A 232 11.38 -23.60 4.83
C ARG A 232 10.73 -24.64 3.93
N THR A 233 10.65 -25.88 4.39
CA THR A 233 9.85 -26.90 3.70
C THR A 233 8.35 -26.66 3.93
N PRO A 234 7.47 -27.08 3.01
CA PRO A 234 6.03 -27.07 3.26
C PRO A 234 5.61 -27.89 4.49
N ALA A 235 6.29 -29.00 4.80
CA ALA A 235 6.08 -29.75 6.04
C ALA A 235 6.40 -28.89 7.28
N ASP A 236 7.54 -28.19 7.30
CA ASP A 236 7.93 -27.31 8.41
C ASP A 236 6.93 -26.16 8.59
N VAL A 237 6.50 -25.53 7.50
CA VAL A 237 5.49 -24.45 7.53
C VAL A 237 4.17 -24.97 8.09
N THR A 238 3.72 -26.15 7.66
CA THR A 238 2.49 -26.77 8.14
C THR A 238 2.57 -27.05 9.63
N LEU A 239 3.64 -27.72 10.06
CA LEU A 239 3.89 -28.03 11.48
C LEU A 239 3.91 -26.74 12.31
N ARG A 240 4.56 -25.69 11.79
CA ARG A 240 4.63 -24.41 12.48
C ARG A 240 3.28 -23.71 12.60
N LEU A 241 2.49 -23.67 11.53
CA LEU A 241 1.14 -23.09 11.56
C LEU A 241 0.22 -23.86 12.52
N CYS A 242 0.30 -25.19 12.55
CA CYS A 242 -0.42 -26.03 13.51
C CYS A 242 0.01 -25.72 14.97
N ALA A 243 1.31 -25.53 15.22
CA ALA A 243 1.82 -25.14 16.54
C ALA A 243 1.29 -23.77 17.00
N LEU A 244 1.03 -22.86 16.05
CA LEU A 244 0.39 -21.55 16.29
C LEU A 244 -1.15 -21.62 16.36
N GLY A 245 -1.72 -22.84 16.32
CA GLY A 245 -3.16 -23.08 16.46
C GLY A 245 -3.98 -22.83 15.20
N TYR A 246 -3.35 -22.78 14.02
CA TYR A 246 -4.05 -22.76 12.73
C TYR A 246 -4.41 -24.18 12.27
N GLN A 247 -5.51 -24.31 11.55
CA GLN A 247 -5.92 -25.58 10.94
C GLN A 247 -5.30 -25.70 9.55
N VAL A 248 -4.49 -26.72 9.31
CA VAL A 248 -3.95 -27.02 7.97
C VAL A 248 -4.43 -28.42 7.58
N PRO A 249 -5.22 -28.59 6.49
CA PRO A 249 -5.86 -29.87 6.17
C PRO A 249 -4.87 -31.01 5.96
N ASP A 250 -3.89 -30.81 5.06
CA ASP A 250 -2.81 -31.75 4.76
C ASP A 250 -1.57 -30.96 4.34
N ALA A 251 -0.39 -31.40 4.79
CA ALA A 251 0.87 -30.82 4.35
C ALA A 251 1.13 -31.25 2.89
N PRO A 252 1.34 -30.31 1.94
CA PRO A 252 1.81 -30.69 0.62
C PRO A 252 3.23 -31.28 0.75
N PRO A 253 3.65 -32.19 -0.15
CA PRO A 253 4.98 -32.78 -0.09
C PRO A 253 6.06 -31.72 -0.30
N ASP A 254 7.26 -31.93 0.22
CA ASP A 254 8.31 -30.91 0.11
C ASP A 254 8.75 -30.64 -1.34
N SER A 255 8.65 -31.66 -2.19
CA SER A 255 8.84 -31.54 -3.64
C SER A 255 7.78 -30.67 -4.33
N ALA A 256 6.72 -30.27 -3.63
CA ALA A 256 5.71 -29.37 -4.16
C ALA A 256 6.26 -27.95 -4.33
N VAL A 257 7.38 -27.57 -3.72
CA VAL A 257 8.11 -26.32 -4.00
C VAL A 257 9.24 -26.60 -4.98
N GLU A 258 9.30 -25.81 -6.06
CA GLU A 258 10.25 -26.01 -7.15
C GLU A 258 11.35 -24.93 -7.14
N PRO A 259 12.57 -25.27 -7.58
CA PRO A 259 13.57 -24.26 -7.91
C PRO A 259 12.99 -23.24 -8.90
N GLY A 260 13.14 -21.95 -8.57
CA GLY A 260 12.62 -20.84 -9.39
C GLY A 260 11.26 -20.30 -8.95
N ASP A 261 10.56 -20.92 -8.00
CA ASP A 261 9.29 -20.37 -7.48
C ASP A 261 9.47 -18.99 -6.86
N ALA A 262 10.52 -18.81 -6.05
CA ALA A 262 10.84 -17.52 -5.46
C ALA A 262 11.03 -16.44 -6.53
N VAL A 263 11.73 -16.79 -7.62
CA VAL A 263 11.94 -15.90 -8.76
C VAL A 263 10.62 -15.56 -9.43
N ALA A 264 9.79 -16.55 -9.75
CA ALA A 264 8.50 -16.34 -10.40
C ALA A 264 7.52 -15.52 -9.55
N MET A 265 7.55 -15.70 -8.22
CA MET A 265 6.69 -14.98 -7.26
C MET A 265 7.18 -13.56 -6.94
N SER A 266 8.47 -13.28 -7.08
CA SER A 266 9.03 -11.96 -6.79
C SER A 266 8.62 -10.99 -7.89
N ARG A 267 8.11 -9.80 -7.52
CA ARG A 267 7.77 -8.75 -8.47
C ARG A 267 8.96 -8.36 -9.33
N LEU A 268 10.17 -8.40 -8.80
CA LEU A 268 11.40 -8.01 -9.50
C LEU A 268 12.16 -9.21 -10.10
N LEU A 269 11.58 -10.42 -10.08
CA LEU A 269 12.18 -11.63 -10.64
C LEU A 269 13.59 -11.95 -10.11
N ASN A 270 13.87 -11.58 -8.86
CA ASN A 270 15.18 -11.76 -8.23
C ASN A 270 15.15 -12.77 -7.07
N GLY A 271 14.01 -13.41 -6.84
CA GLY A 271 13.82 -14.33 -5.71
C GLY A 271 13.83 -13.66 -4.34
N ALA A 272 13.89 -12.33 -4.28
CA ALA A 272 13.88 -11.55 -3.05
C ALA A 272 12.50 -10.91 -2.82
N THR A 273 12.39 -10.21 -1.68
CA THR A 273 11.18 -9.54 -1.18
C THR A 273 10.46 -8.69 -2.24
N MET A 274 9.23 -8.26 -1.92
CA MET A 274 8.24 -7.69 -2.85
C MET A 274 7.56 -8.75 -3.70
N TRP A 275 6.95 -9.73 -3.04
CA TRP A 275 6.15 -10.77 -3.68
C TRP A 275 4.95 -10.17 -4.43
N LEU A 276 4.53 -10.84 -5.49
CA LEU A 276 3.28 -10.56 -6.18
C LEU A 276 2.10 -10.58 -5.19
N ASP A 277 1.13 -9.70 -5.41
CA ASP A 277 -0.14 -9.72 -4.68
C ASP A 277 -1.02 -10.84 -5.25
N CYS A 278 -1.30 -11.88 -4.45
CA CYS A 278 -2.11 -13.02 -4.87
C CYS A 278 -3.57 -12.67 -5.19
N ASP A 279 -4.07 -11.53 -4.68
CA ASP A 279 -5.43 -11.07 -4.96
C ASP A 279 -5.55 -10.42 -6.34
N LEU A 280 -4.43 -9.96 -6.90
CA LEU A 280 -4.36 -9.32 -8.20
C LEU A 280 -4.05 -10.35 -9.29
N LYS A 281 -4.61 -10.09 -10.48
CA LYS A 281 -4.30 -10.90 -11.66
C LYS A 281 -2.85 -10.67 -12.08
N VAL A 282 -2.05 -11.72 -12.14
CA VAL A 282 -0.66 -11.67 -12.61
C VAL A 282 -0.65 -11.26 -14.09
N PRO A 283 0.02 -10.15 -14.44
CA PRO A 283 0.11 -9.71 -15.83
C PRO A 283 0.87 -10.71 -16.69
N VAL A 284 0.46 -10.88 -17.97
CA VAL A 284 1.15 -11.79 -18.90
C VAL A 284 2.62 -11.39 -19.08
N GLY A 285 2.94 -10.10 -19.09
CA GLY A 285 4.34 -9.63 -19.15
C GLY A 285 5.20 -10.17 -18.01
N HIS A 286 4.64 -10.28 -16.80
CA HIS A 286 5.34 -10.91 -15.67
C HIS A 286 5.61 -12.39 -15.94
N VAL A 287 4.62 -13.13 -16.43
CA VAL A 287 4.77 -14.56 -16.74
C VAL A 287 5.84 -14.79 -17.80
N LEU A 288 5.84 -13.97 -18.87
CA LEU A 288 6.83 -14.05 -19.94
C LEU A 288 8.24 -13.74 -19.44
N ALA A 289 8.39 -12.67 -18.64
CA ALA A 289 9.68 -12.31 -18.07
C ALA A 289 10.17 -13.36 -17.06
N ALA A 290 9.29 -13.87 -16.20
CA ALA A 290 9.61 -14.96 -15.29
C ALA A 290 10.03 -16.22 -16.05
N ALA A 291 9.32 -16.60 -17.11
CA ALA A 291 9.63 -17.72 -17.99
C ALA A 291 11.05 -17.63 -18.59
N ALA A 292 11.45 -16.44 -19.05
CA ALA A 292 12.81 -16.18 -19.51
C ALA A 292 13.85 -16.41 -18.39
N VAL A 293 13.62 -15.84 -17.20
CA VAL A 293 14.58 -15.93 -16.08
C VAL A 293 14.72 -17.35 -15.55
N VAL A 294 13.62 -18.09 -15.40
CA VAL A 294 13.65 -19.47 -14.87
C VAL A 294 13.85 -20.53 -15.95
N SER A 295 14.06 -20.13 -17.22
CA SER A 295 14.22 -21.03 -18.37
C SER A 295 13.10 -22.07 -18.50
N ARG A 296 11.84 -21.64 -18.37
CA ARG A 296 10.64 -22.49 -18.54
C ARG A 296 9.70 -21.86 -19.56
N SER A 297 8.76 -22.66 -20.08
CA SER A 297 7.71 -22.11 -20.94
C SER A 297 6.76 -21.20 -20.13
N PRO A 298 6.14 -20.19 -20.76
CA PRO A 298 5.13 -19.36 -20.10
C PRO A 298 3.96 -20.14 -19.54
N ALA A 299 3.53 -21.20 -20.24
CA ALA A 299 2.48 -22.09 -19.77
C ALA A 299 2.90 -22.82 -18.48
N ALA A 300 4.15 -23.29 -18.39
CA ALA A 300 4.66 -23.91 -17.18
C ALA A 300 4.73 -22.92 -16.01
N VAL A 301 5.22 -21.69 -16.24
CA VAL A 301 5.25 -20.65 -15.20
C VAL A 301 3.84 -20.23 -14.78
N ALA A 302 2.91 -20.07 -15.71
CA ALA A 302 1.52 -19.75 -15.41
C ALA A 302 0.84 -20.85 -14.59
N GLY A 303 1.02 -22.11 -14.98
CA GLY A 303 0.53 -23.27 -14.24
C GLY A 303 1.13 -23.30 -12.83
N ARG A 304 2.43 -23.05 -12.71
CA ARG A 304 3.14 -23.02 -11.43
C ARG A 304 2.63 -21.92 -10.50
N LEU A 305 2.50 -20.70 -11.00
CA LEU A 305 1.92 -19.59 -10.24
C LEU A 305 0.46 -19.88 -9.84
N THR A 306 -0.30 -20.57 -10.67
CA THR A 306 -1.68 -20.99 -10.35
C THR A 306 -1.69 -22.00 -9.19
N THR A 307 -0.79 -23.00 -9.21
CA THR A 307 -0.59 -23.94 -8.08
C THR A 307 -0.22 -23.22 -6.79
N LEU A 308 0.58 -22.15 -6.90
CA LEU A 308 0.94 -21.25 -5.80
C LEU A 308 -0.18 -20.26 -5.41
N GLY A 309 -1.40 -20.43 -5.93
CA GLY A 309 -2.60 -19.66 -5.58
C GLY A 309 -2.73 -18.29 -6.23
N TYR A 310 -1.89 -17.97 -7.22
CA TYR A 310 -2.00 -16.73 -7.96
C TYR A 310 -3.06 -16.82 -9.06
N ARG A 311 -3.76 -15.70 -9.29
CA ARG A 311 -4.67 -15.56 -10.43
C ARG A 311 -3.88 -15.19 -11.66
N VAL A 312 -3.58 -16.14 -12.55
CA VAL A 312 -2.78 -15.88 -13.74
C VAL A 312 -3.68 -15.59 -14.95
N ALA A 313 -3.27 -14.64 -15.80
CA ALA A 313 -3.90 -14.45 -17.10
C ALA A 313 -3.60 -15.63 -18.03
N GLU A 314 -4.56 -16.05 -18.85
CA GLU A 314 -4.32 -17.06 -19.88
C GLU A 314 -3.16 -16.62 -20.78
N VAL A 315 -2.15 -17.49 -20.87
CA VAL A 315 -1.00 -17.32 -21.76
C VAL A 315 -1.16 -18.36 -22.85
N GLY A 316 -1.16 -17.89 -24.10
CA GLY A 316 -1.22 -18.79 -25.25
C GLY A 316 0.07 -19.62 -25.37
N PRO A 317 0.09 -20.64 -26.24
CA PRO A 317 1.32 -21.34 -26.57
C PRO A 317 2.25 -20.37 -27.32
N CYS A 318 3.15 -19.72 -26.59
CA CYS A 318 4.24 -18.97 -27.17
C CYS A 318 5.56 -19.44 -26.57
N GLU A 319 6.54 -19.66 -27.44
CA GLU A 319 7.94 -19.74 -27.05
C GLU A 319 8.38 -18.35 -26.59
N VAL A 320 9.22 -18.23 -25.56
CA VAL A 320 9.82 -16.95 -25.13
C VAL A 320 11.22 -16.86 -25.70
N LEU A 321 11.50 -15.75 -26.37
CA LEU A 321 12.82 -15.46 -26.91
C LEU A 321 13.54 -14.48 -25.98
N PRO A 322 14.89 -14.52 -25.94
CA PRO A 322 15.66 -13.52 -25.24
C PRO A 322 15.26 -12.09 -25.65
N GLY A 323 15.03 -11.23 -24.66
CA GLY A 323 14.63 -9.83 -24.85
C GLY A 323 13.12 -9.59 -24.98
N ASP A 324 12.26 -10.61 -24.93
CA ASP A 324 10.81 -10.39 -24.94
C ASP A 324 10.31 -9.65 -23.68
N ASP A 325 10.97 -9.87 -22.55
CA ASP A 325 10.74 -9.15 -21.30
C ASP A 325 10.89 -7.62 -21.49
N VAL A 326 11.89 -7.21 -22.29
CA VAL A 326 12.09 -5.81 -22.68
C VAL A 326 10.92 -5.31 -23.52
N LEU A 327 10.46 -6.10 -24.51
CA LEU A 327 9.37 -5.71 -25.40
C LEU A 327 8.04 -5.49 -24.66
N VAL A 328 7.77 -6.31 -23.63
CA VAL A 328 6.50 -6.27 -22.89
C VAL A 328 6.51 -5.31 -21.69
N SER A 329 7.65 -4.70 -21.36
CA SER A 329 7.75 -3.64 -20.35
C SER A 329 7.54 -2.26 -20.99
N ARG A 330 6.65 -1.43 -20.44
CA ARG A 330 6.38 -0.07 -20.95
C ARG A 330 7.63 0.82 -21.00
N ARG A 331 8.57 0.56 -20.09
CA ARG A 331 9.84 1.29 -19.97
C ARG A 331 10.99 0.65 -20.73
N LEU A 332 10.75 -0.47 -21.42
CA LEU A 332 11.74 -1.17 -22.24
C LEU A 332 13.01 -1.51 -21.47
N ASN A 333 12.84 -1.95 -20.23
CA ASN A 333 13.94 -2.28 -19.34
C ASN A 333 13.83 -3.70 -18.76
N GLY A 334 12.79 -4.46 -19.11
CA GLY A 334 12.52 -5.77 -18.52
C GLY A 334 12.03 -5.71 -17.06
N TRP A 335 11.75 -4.51 -16.52
CA TRP A 335 11.27 -4.33 -15.15
C TRP A 335 9.74 -4.20 -15.09
N PRO A 336 9.13 -4.38 -13.89
CA PRO A 336 7.69 -4.34 -13.69
C PRO A 336 7.07 -3.00 -14.04
N ASP A 337 6.44 -2.94 -15.21
CA ASP A 337 5.45 -1.96 -15.65
C ASP A 337 4.90 -2.51 -16.98
N TRP A 338 4.26 -3.68 -16.90
CA TRP A 338 3.98 -4.51 -18.07
C TRP A 338 2.86 -3.91 -18.94
N LEU A 339 2.95 -4.13 -20.24
CA LEU A 339 1.85 -3.87 -21.17
C LEU A 339 0.61 -4.71 -20.81
N SER A 340 -0.57 -4.13 -21.02
CA SER A 340 -1.85 -4.81 -20.80
C SER A 340 -2.33 -5.42 -22.13
N ARG A 341 -2.52 -6.75 -22.23
CA ARG A 341 -2.99 -7.40 -23.48
C ARG A 341 -4.34 -6.88 -24.00
N GLY A 342 -5.19 -6.36 -23.11
CA GLY A 342 -6.48 -5.77 -23.50
C GLY A 342 -6.36 -4.41 -24.20
N GLN A 343 -5.22 -3.72 -24.05
CA GLN A 343 -4.96 -2.43 -24.67
C GLN A 343 -4.19 -2.64 -25.98
N ARG A 344 -4.48 -1.79 -26.98
CA ARG A 344 -3.65 -1.72 -28.18
C ARG A 344 -2.30 -1.14 -27.79
N VAL A 345 -1.22 -1.81 -28.21
CA VAL A 345 0.15 -1.28 -28.10
C VAL A 345 0.25 -0.08 -29.02
N SER A 346 0.87 1.00 -28.57
CA SER A 346 0.98 2.20 -29.39
C SER A 346 2.11 2.06 -30.43
N VAL A 347 2.00 2.75 -31.57
CA VAL A 347 3.06 2.77 -32.60
C VAL A 347 4.38 3.28 -32.01
N GLU A 348 4.29 4.27 -31.11
CA GLU A 348 5.44 4.84 -30.41
C GLU A 348 6.15 3.79 -29.55
N HIS A 349 5.42 2.89 -28.89
CA HIS A 349 6.04 1.79 -28.14
C HIS A 349 6.79 0.83 -29.06
N VAL A 350 6.21 0.46 -30.21
CA VAL A 350 6.85 -0.41 -31.21
C VAL A 350 8.14 0.21 -31.71
N LEU A 351 8.13 1.49 -32.08
CA LEU A 351 9.32 2.21 -32.55
C LEU A 351 10.40 2.29 -31.47
N ARG A 352 10.04 2.64 -30.23
CA ARG A 352 10.99 2.69 -29.09
C ARG A 352 11.59 1.31 -28.80
N ALA A 353 10.77 0.26 -28.86
CA ALA A 353 11.22 -1.12 -28.63
C ALA A 353 12.15 -1.62 -29.75
N ALA A 354 11.88 -1.25 -31.00
CA ALA A 354 12.76 -1.53 -32.15
C ALA A 354 14.16 -0.94 -31.90
N VAL A 355 14.21 0.34 -31.53
CA VAL A 355 15.45 1.04 -31.16
C VAL A 355 16.17 0.37 -29.97
N ALA A 356 15.44 0.08 -28.89
CA ALA A 356 16.00 -0.47 -27.66
C ALA A 356 16.57 -1.88 -27.86
N THR A 357 15.97 -2.69 -28.73
CA THR A 357 16.36 -4.08 -28.98
C THR A 357 17.20 -4.27 -30.24
N GLY A 358 17.39 -3.23 -31.06
CA GLY A 358 18.09 -3.32 -32.35
C GLY A 358 17.33 -4.12 -33.41
N ARG A 359 16.02 -4.32 -33.23
CA ARG A 359 15.14 -5.05 -34.17
C ARG A 359 14.43 -4.07 -35.09
N THR A 360 13.86 -4.57 -36.20
CA THR A 360 12.99 -3.73 -37.03
C THR A 360 11.63 -3.51 -36.35
N PRO A 361 10.94 -2.39 -36.63
CA PRO A 361 9.57 -2.19 -36.18
C PRO A 361 8.61 -3.32 -36.61
N ALA A 362 8.77 -3.87 -37.82
CA ALA A 362 8.01 -5.02 -38.27
C ALA A 362 8.26 -6.26 -37.40
N ASP A 363 9.52 -6.56 -37.06
CA ASP A 363 9.87 -7.68 -36.18
C ASP A 363 9.30 -7.51 -34.78
N VAL A 364 9.38 -6.30 -34.21
CA VAL A 364 8.82 -6.01 -32.89
C VAL A 364 7.30 -6.15 -32.89
N ALA A 365 6.62 -5.62 -33.90
CA ALA A 365 5.18 -5.73 -34.05
C ALA A 365 4.75 -7.20 -34.19
N GLY A 366 5.40 -7.95 -35.08
CA GLY A 366 5.16 -9.38 -35.27
C GLY A 366 5.41 -10.17 -33.98
N ARG A 367 6.47 -9.83 -33.24
CA ARG A 367 6.79 -10.50 -31.97
C ARG A 367 5.76 -10.22 -30.89
N LEU A 368 5.37 -8.95 -30.70
CA LEU A 368 4.33 -8.60 -29.73
C LEU A 368 2.96 -9.23 -30.10
N PHE A 369 2.66 -9.33 -31.40
CA PHE A 369 1.48 -10.06 -31.88
C PHE A 369 1.55 -11.56 -31.55
N ALA A 370 2.70 -12.21 -31.73
CA ALA A 370 2.91 -13.61 -31.37
C ALA A 370 2.82 -13.84 -29.85
N LEU A 371 3.23 -12.87 -29.03
CA LEU A 371 3.01 -12.84 -27.58
C LEU A 371 1.54 -12.50 -27.21
N GLY A 372 0.71 -12.26 -28.22
CA GLY A 372 -0.72 -12.09 -28.12
C GLY A 372 -1.17 -10.70 -27.64
N TYR A 373 -0.36 -9.68 -27.88
CA TYR A 373 -0.75 -8.27 -27.75
C TYR A 373 -1.46 -7.79 -29.01
N ARG A 374 -2.35 -6.80 -28.86
CA ARG A 374 -3.01 -6.15 -29.99
C ARG A 374 -2.11 -5.03 -30.51
N ILE A 375 -1.64 -5.17 -31.74
CA ILE A 375 -0.73 -4.20 -32.37
C ILE A 375 -1.49 -3.46 -33.48
N PRO A 376 -1.23 -2.15 -33.69
CA PRO A 376 -1.62 -1.45 -34.91
C PRO A 376 -0.85 -2.01 -36.12
N ASP A 377 -1.14 -1.49 -37.30
CA ASP A 377 -0.29 -1.74 -38.47
C ASP A 377 1.15 -1.30 -38.14
N ALA A 378 2.12 -2.17 -38.46
CA ALA A 378 3.51 -1.90 -38.16
C ALA A 378 3.97 -0.65 -38.95
N PRO A 379 4.65 0.31 -38.30
CA PRO A 379 5.27 1.40 -39.02
C PRO A 379 6.38 0.85 -39.95
N PRO A 380 6.70 1.52 -41.05
CA PRO A 380 7.75 1.06 -41.95
C PRO A 380 9.10 1.02 -41.23
N ASP A 381 9.99 0.12 -41.64
CA ASP A 381 11.29 -0.04 -40.99
C ASP A 381 12.17 1.22 -41.09
N SER A 382 11.95 2.03 -42.14
CA SER A 382 12.57 3.34 -42.32
C SER A 382 12.15 4.39 -41.29
N ALA A 383 11.15 4.11 -40.44
CA ALA A 383 10.73 5.00 -39.37
C ALA A 383 11.78 5.10 -38.24
N VAL A 384 12.68 4.11 -38.12
CA VAL A 384 13.78 4.11 -37.17
C VAL A 384 15.10 4.39 -37.89
N GLU A 385 15.84 5.37 -37.39
CA GLU A 385 17.17 5.76 -37.83
C GLU A 385 18.23 5.22 -36.85
N PRO A 386 19.46 4.90 -37.30
CA PRO A 386 20.52 4.41 -36.42
C PRO A 386 20.81 5.32 -35.22
N ASP A 387 20.68 6.64 -35.40
CA ASP A 387 20.94 7.64 -34.36
C ASP A 387 19.87 7.69 -33.27
N ASP A 388 18.68 7.13 -33.51
CA ASP A 388 17.58 7.18 -32.53
C ASP A 388 17.92 6.45 -31.24
N ARG A 389 18.76 5.42 -31.31
CA ARG A 389 19.21 4.71 -30.11
C ARG A 389 19.94 5.64 -29.16
N THR A 390 20.86 6.42 -29.69
CA THR A 390 21.56 7.46 -28.93
C THR A 390 20.56 8.51 -28.44
N LEU A 391 19.65 8.98 -29.29
CA LEU A 391 18.66 9.99 -28.93
C LEU A 391 17.75 9.58 -27.75
N LEU A 392 17.30 8.33 -27.73
CA LEU A 392 16.34 7.82 -26.74
C LEU A 392 16.98 7.39 -25.42
N SER A 393 18.30 7.14 -25.40
CA SER A 393 19.04 6.89 -24.16
C SER A 393 19.10 8.13 -23.29
N ARG A 394 18.87 8.01 -21.98
CA ARG A 394 18.87 9.14 -21.03
C ARG A 394 20.22 9.86 -20.97
N TRP A 395 21.30 9.14 -21.27
CA TRP A 395 22.67 9.66 -21.22
C TRP A 395 23.30 9.90 -22.59
N LEU A 396 22.51 9.75 -23.66
CA LEU A 396 22.98 9.90 -25.04
C LEU A 396 24.16 8.98 -25.37
N ASP A 397 24.21 7.78 -24.79
CA ASP A 397 25.24 6.78 -25.02
C ASP A 397 24.73 5.60 -25.88
N GLY A 398 23.45 5.58 -26.19
CA GLY A 398 22.81 4.48 -26.91
C GLY A 398 22.43 3.32 -26.01
N GLU A 399 22.55 3.44 -24.68
CA GLU A 399 22.25 2.37 -23.74
C GLU A 399 21.13 2.76 -22.76
N ALA A 400 20.58 1.76 -22.07
CA ALA A 400 19.56 1.98 -21.04
C ALA A 400 20.14 2.80 -19.86
N PRO A 401 19.32 3.61 -19.16
CA PRO A 401 17.88 3.72 -19.23
C PRO A 401 17.41 4.64 -20.36
N TRP A 402 16.30 4.26 -20.96
CA TRP A 402 15.63 5.05 -21.99
C TRP A 402 14.79 6.17 -21.37
N LEU A 403 14.51 7.21 -22.13
CA LEU A 403 13.52 8.22 -21.75
C LEU A 403 12.14 7.57 -21.51
N THR A 404 11.39 8.09 -20.52
CA THR A 404 10.05 7.61 -20.17
C THR A 404 8.99 8.28 -21.05
N PRO A 405 8.05 7.55 -21.67
CA PRO A 405 6.96 8.15 -22.43
C PRO A 405 6.07 9.02 -21.57
N GLY A 406 5.55 10.09 -22.14
CA GLY A 406 4.67 11.04 -21.45
C GLY A 406 5.40 12.05 -20.56
N ASP A 407 6.67 11.80 -20.21
CA ASP A 407 7.52 12.79 -19.57
C ASP A 407 7.87 13.90 -20.57
N ARG A 408 8.04 15.11 -20.03
CA ARG A 408 8.56 16.24 -20.78
C ARG A 408 10.07 16.07 -20.94
N VAL A 409 10.56 16.09 -22.17
CA VAL A 409 12.00 15.99 -22.43
C VAL A 409 12.68 17.29 -21.95
N PRO A 410 13.69 17.22 -21.08
CA PRO A 410 14.39 18.41 -20.63
C PRO A 410 15.06 19.13 -21.81
N PRO A 411 14.96 20.46 -21.94
CA PRO A 411 15.67 21.22 -22.97
C PRO A 411 17.19 20.95 -23.06
N PRO A 412 17.92 20.70 -21.93
CA PRO A 412 19.32 20.29 -21.99
C PRO A 412 19.53 18.99 -22.80
N HIS A 413 18.64 18.00 -22.67
CA HIS A 413 18.74 16.73 -23.41
C HIS A 413 18.67 16.95 -24.92
N VAL A 414 17.73 17.78 -25.37
CA VAL A 414 17.56 18.12 -26.80
C VAL A 414 18.81 18.80 -27.35
N ARG A 415 19.34 19.79 -26.63
CA ARG A 415 20.56 20.51 -27.03
C ARG A 415 21.78 19.59 -27.08
N ASP A 416 21.95 18.75 -26.06
CA ASP A 416 23.11 17.88 -25.94
C ASP A 416 23.03 16.75 -26.98
N ALA A 417 21.84 16.25 -27.29
CA ALA A 417 21.59 15.30 -28.38
C ALA A 417 21.89 15.92 -29.75
N ALA A 418 21.41 17.14 -30.01
CA ALA A 418 21.67 17.89 -31.24
C ALA A 418 23.17 18.06 -31.48
N LYS A 419 23.91 18.45 -30.43
CA LYS A 419 25.38 18.57 -30.49
C LYS A 419 26.06 17.23 -30.75
N ARG A 420 25.65 16.16 -30.04
CA ARG A 420 26.28 14.85 -30.16
C ARG A 420 26.06 14.21 -31.53
N LEU A 421 24.83 14.31 -32.04
CA LEU A 421 24.41 13.73 -33.32
C LEU A 421 24.67 14.65 -34.51
N LYS A 422 25.15 15.87 -34.27
CA LYS A 422 25.37 16.91 -35.30
C LYS A 422 24.10 17.19 -36.12
N ARG A 423 22.95 17.29 -35.45
CA ARG A 423 21.64 17.58 -36.05
C ARG A 423 21.08 18.90 -35.51
N ASP A 424 20.13 19.48 -36.24
CA ASP A 424 19.41 20.65 -35.76
C ASP A 424 18.54 20.28 -34.53
N PRO A 425 18.45 21.12 -33.49
CA PRO A 425 17.56 20.88 -32.36
C PRO A 425 16.10 20.63 -32.78
N GLY A 426 15.60 21.30 -33.82
CA GLY A 426 14.27 21.09 -34.37
C GLY A 426 14.07 19.67 -34.94
N ASP A 427 15.10 19.10 -35.57
CA ASP A 427 15.08 17.71 -36.04
C ASP A 427 15.03 16.74 -34.86
N ILE A 428 15.88 16.95 -33.86
CA ILE A 428 15.86 16.18 -32.60
C ILE A 428 14.47 16.23 -31.97
N MET A 429 13.86 17.41 -31.95
CA MET A 429 12.54 17.59 -31.38
C MET A 429 11.46 16.84 -32.16
N SER A 430 11.54 16.87 -33.49
CA SER A 430 10.61 16.18 -34.38
C SER A 430 10.73 14.66 -34.25
N ARG A 431 11.96 14.13 -34.17
CA ARG A 431 12.22 12.71 -33.89
C ARG A 431 11.64 12.29 -32.54
N LEU A 432 11.87 13.05 -31.46
CA LEU A 432 11.30 12.75 -30.14
C LEU A 432 9.76 12.78 -30.13
N LYS A 433 9.13 13.70 -30.88
CA LYS A 433 7.66 13.71 -31.03
C LYS A 433 7.14 12.45 -31.73
N LEU A 434 7.86 11.94 -32.74
CA LEU A 434 7.52 10.68 -33.41
C LEU A 434 7.48 9.48 -32.43
N PHE A 435 8.33 9.49 -31.41
CA PHE A 435 8.33 8.49 -30.33
C PHE A 435 7.39 8.82 -29.16
N GLY A 436 6.50 9.81 -29.30
CA GLY A 436 5.45 10.14 -28.32
C GLY A 436 5.91 10.97 -27.12
N TYR A 437 7.08 11.61 -27.19
CA TYR A 437 7.55 12.47 -26.10
C TYR A 437 6.97 13.89 -26.17
N ARG A 438 6.80 14.51 -25.00
CA ARG A 438 6.33 15.90 -24.85
C ARG A 438 7.51 16.86 -24.74
N MET A 439 7.34 18.08 -25.23
CA MET A 439 8.39 19.13 -25.27
C MET A 439 8.09 20.32 -24.37
#